data_AF-A0A2K3KK99-F1
#
_entry.id   AF-A0A2K3KK99-F1
#
_cell.length_a   1.000
_cell.length_b   1.000
_cell.length_c   1.000
_cell.angle_alpha   90.00
_cell.angle_beta   90.00
_cell.angle_gamma   90.00
#
_symmetry.space_group_name_H-M   'P 1'
#
loop_
_entity.id
_entity.type
_entity.pdbx_description
1 polymer ?
#
loop_
_entity_poly.entity_id
_entity_poly.type
_entity_poly.pdbx_seq_one_letter_code
_entity_poly.pdbx_strand_id
1 'polypeptide(L)'
;MEGDQPRPEEGTPRLIVDISWVANEARETPSIFSGCTGGHKEMFYEVEDPSVSHWEIRVPPPGRRICSNWGWGTIPVYQIIFEHMGYRLPFTDLEVAVFRYLRVTPSQLHPNSMAFLRAFQVTCKFLNIAPTLKLFFHAFFLQRSCPKGEKAKGKASKSGEVLEGSRFGWVSFRQRRSLFRMYEDSIRGFKERYYAVRPITSEGWKHVCYRGAKRDARGEIVRDPSGAAVEVDYGTFPF
;
A
#
# COMPACT_ATOMS: atom_id res chain seq x y z
N MET A 1 -25.10 -21.90 5.68
CA MET A 1 -24.06 -22.51 4.83
C MET A 1 -23.99 -21.66 3.58
N GLU A 2 -23.21 -20.60 3.63
CA GLU A 2 -23.09 -19.64 2.54
C GLU A 2 -21.82 -20.03 1.77
N GLY A 3 -22.02 -20.41 0.51
CA GLY A 3 -21.03 -21.07 -0.32
C GLY A 3 -19.79 -20.21 -0.51
N ASP A 4 -18.64 -20.85 -0.35
CA ASP A 4 -17.33 -20.37 -0.78
C ASP A 4 -17.46 -19.91 -2.25
N GLN A 5 -17.45 -18.60 -2.49
CA GLN A 5 -17.54 -18.08 -3.85
C GLN A 5 -16.27 -18.47 -4.62
N PRO A 6 -16.40 -18.95 -5.87
CA PRO A 6 -15.28 -19.52 -6.59
C PRO A 6 -14.21 -18.46 -6.84
N ARG A 7 -12.96 -18.79 -6.48
CA ARG A 7 -11.78 -18.05 -6.96
C ARG A 7 -11.91 -17.89 -8.49
N PRO A 8 -11.62 -16.71 -9.06
CA PRO A 8 -11.41 -16.62 -10.50
C PRO A 8 -10.31 -17.63 -10.87
N GLU A 9 -10.56 -18.44 -11.90
CA GLU A 9 -9.61 -19.44 -12.39
C GLU A 9 -8.22 -18.81 -12.61
N GLU A 10 -7.17 -19.58 -12.31
CA GLU A 10 -5.74 -19.20 -12.47
C GLU A 10 -5.34 -18.84 -13.92
N GLY A 11 -6.30 -18.71 -14.83
CA GLY A 11 -6.16 -18.42 -16.26
C GLY A 11 -6.25 -16.94 -16.67
N THR A 12 -6.36 -15.98 -15.74
CA THR A 12 -6.22 -14.56 -16.15
C THR A 12 -4.81 -14.35 -16.70
N PRO A 13 -4.63 -13.80 -17.92
CA PRO A 13 -3.32 -13.57 -18.49
C PRO A 13 -2.48 -12.80 -17.48
N ARG A 14 -1.27 -13.28 -17.18
CA ARG A 14 -0.30 -12.53 -16.38
C ARG A 14 -0.05 -11.23 -17.10
N LEU A 15 -0.75 -10.17 -16.69
CA LEU A 15 -0.50 -8.81 -17.18
C LEU A 15 0.99 -8.54 -16.95
N ILE A 16 1.73 -8.44 -18.05
CA ILE A 16 3.10 -7.98 -18.05
C ILE A 16 3.00 -6.49 -17.74
N VAL A 17 3.17 -6.14 -16.47
CA VAL A 17 3.20 -4.76 -16.02
C VAL A 17 4.56 -4.19 -16.38
N ASP A 18 4.57 -3.10 -17.15
CA ASP A 18 5.79 -2.36 -17.41
C ASP A 18 6.27 -1.72 -16.09
N ILE A 19 7.38 -2.24 -15.57
CA ILE A 19 8.07 -1.74 -14.37
C ILE A 19 9.39 -1.06 -14.73
N SER A 20 9.62 -0.70 -16.01
CA SER A 20 10.84 -0.04 -16.46
C SER A 20 11.08 1.30 -15.74
N TRP A 21 9.99 1.97 -15.36
CA TRP A 21 9.96 3.23 -14.61
C TRP A 21 10.25 3.07 -13.11
N VAL A 22 10.24 1.85 -12.56
CA VAL A 22 10.49 1.62 -11.12
C VAL A 22 11.99 1.64 -10.84
N ALA A 23 12.40 2.27 -9.74
CA ALA A 23 13.79 2.30 -9.29
C ALA A 23 14.40 0.90 -9.15
N ASN A 24 15.70 0.79 -9.48
CA ASN A 24 16.43 -0.48 -9.39
C ASN A 24 16.37 -1.09 -8.00
N GLU A 25 16.43 -0.29 -6.94
CA GLU A 25 16.39 -0.84 -5.59
C GLU A 25 15.09 -1.60 -5.28
N ALA A 26 13.95 -1.21 -5.85
CA ALA A 26 12.71 -1.98 -5.68
C ALA A 26 12.64 -3.20 -6.62
N ARG A 27 13.26 -3.11 -7.80
CA ARG A 27 13.25 -4.17 -8.83
C ARG A 27 14.28 -5.27 -8.60
N GLU A 28 15.38 -4.97 -7.93
CA GLU A 28 16.53 -5.87 -7.88
C GLU A 28 16.67 -6.51 -6.50
N THR A 29 16.23 -5.83 -5.42
CA THR A 29 16.34 -6.32 -4.05
C THR A 29 15.35 -7.47 -3.77
N PRO A 30 15.83 -8.71 -3.51
CA PRO A 30 14.98 -9.80 -3.06
C PRO A 30 14.60 -9.63 -1.58
N SER A 31 13.53 -10.30 -1.15
CA SER A 31 13.21 -10.40 0.27
C SER A 31 14.13 -11.42 0.95
N ILE A 32 14.59 -11.12 2.16
CA ILE A 32 15.32 -12.08 3.00
C ILE A 32 14.46 -13.29 3.40
N PHE A 33 13.13 -13.16 3.32
CA PHE A 33 12.21 -14.26 3.60
C PHE A 33 12.03 -15.17 2.40
N SER A 34 12.52 -14.79 1.21
CA SER A 34 12.23 -15.53 -0.02
C SER A 34 12.76 -16.96 0.03
N GLY A 35 11.89 -17.93 -0.24
CA GLY A 35 12.24 -19.35 -0.20
C GLY A 35 12.23 -19.98 1.20
N CYS A 36 11.89 -19.24 2.26
CA CYS A 36 11.73 -19.82 3.59
C CYS A 36 10.47 -20.71 3.65
N THR A 37 10.67 -22.01 3.83
CA THR A 37 9.61 -22.99 4.10
C THR A 37 9.53 -23.24 5.61
N GLY A 38 8.38 -22.97 6.23
CA GLY A 38 8.18 -23.20 7.68
C GLY A 38 8.44 -21.99 8.58
N GLY A 39 8.49 -20.77 8.01
CA GLY A 39 8.68 -19.53 8.75
C GLY A 39 10.14 -19.09 8.88
N HIS A 40 10.35 -17.80 9.14
CA HIS A 40 11.66 -17.20 9.38
C HIS A 40 11.69 -16.52 10.76
N LYS A 41 12.79 -16.67 11.51
CA LYS A 41 12.89 -16.17 12.91
C LYS A 41 12.73 -14.65 13.03
N GLU A 42 13.11 -13.91 11.99
CA GLU A 42 13.02 -12.44 11.95
C GLU A 42 11.75 -11.94 11.27
N MET A 43 10.86 -12.84 10.87
CA MET A 43 9.60 -12.47 10.22
C MET A 43 8.58 -12.09 11.29
N PHE A 44 7.92 -10.95 11.09
CA PHE A 44 6.86 -10.48 11.99
C PHE A 44 5.50 -10.96 11.49
N TYR A 45 4.72 -11.62 12.37
CA TYR A 45 3.47 -12.30 11.99
C TYR A 45 2.18 -11.58 12.43
N GLU A 46 2.25 -10.58 13.32
CA GLU A 46 1.06 -9.90 13.83
C GLU A 46 0.59 -8.78 12.89
N VAL A 47 -0.05 -9.16 11.79
CA VAL A 47 -0.53 -8.20 10.77
C VAL A 47 -1.97 -7.72 10.99
N GLU A 48 -2.77 -8.43 11.78
CA GLU A 48 -4.15 -8.10 12.15
C GLU A 48 -4.38 -8.26 13.66
N ASP A 49 -5.60 -8.01 14.14
CA ASP A 49 -5.95 -8.26 15.54
C ASP A 49 -5.87 -9.78 15.83
N PRO A 50 -5.19 -10.23 16.90
CA PRO A 50 -5.04 -11.65 17.20
C PRO A 50 -6.35 -12.42 17.43
N SER A 51 -7.45 -11.71 17.72
CA SER A 51 -8.77 -12.31 17.91
C SER A 51 -9.50 -12.63 16.60
N VAL A 52 -8.99 -12.18 15.46
CA VAL A 52 -9.55 -12.45 14.14
C VAL A 52 -8.53 -13.17 13.24
N SER A 53 -9.04 -13.79 12.18
CA SER A 53 -8.20 -14.41 11.14
C SER A 53 -8.85 -14.18 9.79
N HIS A 54 -8.53 -13.05 9.18
CA HIS A 54 -9.04 -12.64 7.87
C HIS A 54 -7.92 -12.52 6.84
N TRP A 55 -6.67 -12.55 7.27
CA TRP A 55 -5.50 -12.36 6.44
C TRP A 55 -4.48 -13.46 6.62
N GLU A 56 -3.87 -13.87 5.51
CA GLU A 56 -2.69 -14.73 5.53
C GLU A 56 -1.45 -13.95 5.10
N ILE A 57 -0.29 -14.35 5.62
CA ILE A 57 1.00 -13.85 5.18
C ILE A 57 1.59 -14.82 4.16
N ARG A 58 2.04 -14.28 3.03
CA ARG A 58 2.66 -15.01 1.94
C ARG A 58 4.12 -14.60 1.80
N VAL A 59 4.99 -15.58 1.94
CA VAL A 59 6.42 -15.44 1.65
C VAL A 59 6.63 -15.23 0.14
N PRO A 60 7.44 -14.24 -0.28
CA PRO A 60 7.77 -14.04 -1.69
C PRO A 60 8.48 -15.26 -2.29
N PRO A 61 8.00 -15.85 -3.40
CA PRO A 61 8.76 -16.90 -4.08
C PRO A 61 10.07 -16.34 -4.68
N PRO A 62 11.08 -17.18 -4.95
CA PRO A 62 12.31 -16.74 -5.59
C PRO A 62 12.02 -15.94 -6.88
N GLY A 63 12.72 -14.81 -7.04
CA GLY A 63 12.51 -13.91 -8.18
C GLY A 63 11.36 -12.91 -8.01
N ARG A 64 10.47 -13.07 -7.03
CA ARG A 64 9.40 -12.09 -6.75
C ARG A 64 9.96 -10.88 -5.99
N ARG A 65 9.71 -9.69 -6.52
CA ARG A 65 10.16 -8.40 -5.99
C ARG A 65 8.99 -7.67 -5.35
N ILE A 66 9.28 -6.69 -4.49
CA ILE A 66 8.24 -5.86 -3.89
C ILE A 66 7.34 -5.24 -4.97
N CYS A 67 7.94 -4.86 -6.11
CA CYS A 67 7.24 -4.26 -7.25
C CYS A 67 6.72 -5.23 -8.31
N SER A 68 6.79 -6.53 -8.07
CA SER A 68 6.21 -7.50 -9.00
C SER A 68 4.68 -7.41 -9.02
N ASN A 69 4.06 -7.91 -10.08
CA ASN A 69 2.63 -8.16 -10.07
C ASN A 69 2.32 -9.29 -9.09
N TRP A 70 1.62 -9.01 -7.98
CA TRP A 70 1.29 -10.00 -6.94
C TRP A 70 -0.04 -10.71 -7.16
N GLY A 71 -0.87 -10.21 -8.08
CA GLY A 71 -2.18 -10.76 -8.37
C GLY A 71 -3.23 -10.49 -7.29
N TRP A 72 -4.47 -10.80 -7.66
CA TRP A 72 -5.73 -10.60 -6.95
C TRP A 72 -5.63 -10.48 -5.41
N GLY A 73 -5.88 -9.27 -4.89
CA GLY A 73 -5.93 -8.93 -3.45
C GLY A 73 -4.64 -9.13 -2.64
N THR A 74 -3.54 -9.55 -3.27
CA THR A 74 -2.27 -9.79 -2.60
C THR A 74 -1.47 -8.50 -2.55
N ILE A 75 -1.22 -8.01 -1.34
CA ILE A 75 -0.62 -6.69 -1.12
C ILE A 75 0.83 -6.88 -0.63
N PRO A 76 1.85 -6.52 -1.41
CA PRO A 76 3.22 -6.47 -0.91
C PRO A 76 3.38 -5.35 0.11
N VAL A 77 4.03 -5.67 1.22
CA VAL A 77 4.17 -4.79 2.39
C VAL A 77 5.55 -4.98 3.03
N TYR A 78 6.17 -3.88 3.44
CA TYR A 78 7.38 -3.94 4.24
C TYR A 78 7.03 -4.30 5.68
N GLN A 79 7.76 -5.24 6.27
CA GLN A 79 7.54 -5.72 7.63
C GLN A 79 7.48 -4.57 8.66
N ILE A 80 8.33 -3.55 8.47
CA ILE A 80 8.48 -2.43 9.39
C ILE A 80 7.16 -1.71 9.73
N ILE A 81 6.20 -1.68 8.81
CA ILE A 81 4.92 -0.98 9.06
C ILE A 81 4.10 -1.68 10.14
N PHE A 82 4.18 -3.02 10.22
CA PHE A 82 3.49 -3.80 11.24
C PHE A 82 4.28 -3.85 12.53
N GLU A 83 5.59 -4.15 12.41
CA GLU A 83 6.48 -4.40 13.54
C GLU A 83 6.76 -3.14 14.36
N HIS A 84 7.06 -2.02 13.70
CA HIS A 84 7.56 -0.82 14.38
C HIS A 84 6.59 0.37 14.31
N MET A 85 5.66 0.38 13.35
CA MET A 85 4.70 1.49 13.20
C MET A 85 3.29 1.15 13.69
N GLY A 86 3.04 -0.12 14.04
CA GLY A 86 1.76 -0.55 14.62
C GLY A 86 0.57 -0.44 13.67
N TYR A 87 0.81 -0.52 12.35
CA TYR A 87 -0.28 -0.77 11.41
C TYR A 87 -0.88 -2.14 11.68
N ARG A 88 -2.17 -2.30 11.39
CA ARG A 88 -2.90 -3.57 11.42
C ARG A 88 -3.88 -3.60 10.26
N LEU A 89 -4.20 -4.80 9.81
CA LEU A 89 -5.20 -5.05 8.78
C LEU A 89 -6.58 -5.28 9.43
N PRO A 90 -7.66 -4.88 8.74
CA PRO A 90 -7.65 -4.06 7.52
C PRO A 90 -7.15 -2.62 7.78
N PHE A 91 -6.56 -1.99 6.76
CA PHE A 91 -6.15 -0.58 6.85
C PHE A 91 -7.37 0.32 7.14
N THR A 92 -7.14 1.39 7.90
CA THR A 92 -8.19 2.35 8.25
C THR A 92 -8.69 3.14 7.04
N ASP A 93 -9.85 3.79 7.19
CA ASP A 93 -10.43 4.64 6.14
C ASP A 93 -9.52 5.74 5.65
N LEU A 94 -8.77 6.39 6.55
CA LEU A 94 -7.83 7.43 6.13
C LEU A 94 -6.67 6.82 5.33
N GLU A 95 -6.11 5.70 5.78
CA GLU A 95 -4.98 5.07 5.11
C GLU A 95 -5.35 4.65 3.70
N VAL A 96 -6.49 3.96 3.56
CA VAL A 96 -7.03 3.58 2.25
C VAL A 96 -7.33 4.82 1.40
N ALA A 97 -7.90 5.88 1.96
CA ALA A 97 -8.15 7.12 1.24
C ALA A 97 -6.86 7.78 0.73
N VAL A 98 -5.78 7.77 1.51
CA VAL A 98 -4.47 8.30 1.11
C VAL A 98 -3.87 7.47 -0.02
N PHE A 99 -3.84 6.14 0.12
CA PHE A 99 -3.32 5.24 -0.92
C PHE A 99 -4.08 5.41 -2.24
N ARG A 100 -5.41 5.52 -2.17
CA ARG A 100 -6.27 5.72 -3.35
C ARG A 100 -6.12 7.10 -3.96
N TYR A 101 -6.01 8.15 -3.16
CA TYR A 101 -5.79 9.51 -3.66
C TYR A 101 -4.48 9.60 -4.44
N LEU A 102 -3.43 8.92 -3.98
CA LEU A 102 -2.13 8.87 -4.64
C LEU A 102 -2.05 7.82 -5.75
N ARG A 103 -3.01 6.90 -5.84
CA ARG A 103 -2.99 5.72 -6.72
C ARG A 103 -1.74 4.87 -6.51
N VAL A 104 -1.46 4.55 -5.26
CA VAL A 104 -0.28 3.75 -4.87
C VAL A 104 -0.68 2.57 -3.98
N THR A 105 0.14 1.53 -3.99
CA THR A 105 0.10 0.45 -3.00
C THR A 105 0.83 0.88 -1.71
N PRO A 106 0.57 0.25 -0.55
CA PRO A 106 1.28 0.57 0.69
C PRO A 106 2.81 0.49 0.57
N SER A 107 3.34 -0.46 -0.21
CA SER A 107 4.79 -0.62 -0.41
C SER A 107 5.43 0.43 -1.33
N GLN A 108 4.64 1.18 -2.10
CA GLN A 108 5.15 2.29 -2.90
C GLN A 108 5.37 3.57 -2.06
N LEU A 109 4.77 3.66 -0.86
CA LEU A 109 5.09 4.75 0.08
C LEU A 109 6.37 4.43 0.84
N HIS A 110 7.23 5.44 0.99
CA HIS A 110 8.43 5.31 1.80
C HIS A 110 8.04 5.06 3.27
N PRO A 111 8.76 4.23 4.03
CA PRO A 111 8.45 3.98 5.45
C PRO A 111 8.32 5.25 6.30
N ASN A 112 9.16 6.28 6.11
CA ASN A 112 8.97 7.56 6.80
C ASN A 112 7.59 8.20 6.52
N SER A 113 7.06 8.02 5.31
CA SER A 113 5.75 8.55 4.93
C SER A 113 4.61 7.77 5.55
N MET A 114 4.79 6.45 5.70
CA MET A 114 3.91 5.62 6.53
C MET A 114 3.97 6.07 8.00
N ALA A 115 5.16 6.34 8.55
CA ALA A 115 5.29 6.87 9.91
C ALA A 115 4.57 8.23 10.08
N PHE A 116 4.65 9.14 9.11
CA PHE A 116 3.91 10.40 9.14
C PHE A 116 2.39 10.20 9.11
N LEU A 117 1.89 9.30 8.27
CA LEU A 117 0.47 8.95 8.21
C LEU A 117 -0.01 8.40 9.56
N ARG A 118 0.77 7.50 10.15
CA ARG A 118 0.48 6.95 11.47
C ARG A 118 0.48 8.00 12.57
N ALA A 119 1.54 8.82 12.63
CA ALA A 119 1.68 9.88 13.61
C ALA A 119 0.53 10.87 13.53
N PHE A 120 0.12 11.25 12.31
CA PHE A 120 -1.03 12.10 12.06
C PHE A 120 -2.32 11.51 12.64
N GLN A 121 -2.61 10.23 12.41
CA GLN A 121 -3.81 9.58 12.97
C GLN A 121 -3.80 9.58 14.49
N VAL A 122 -2.66 9.24 15.11
CA VAL A 122 -2.50 9.23 16.56
C VAL A 122 -2.69 10.64 17.14
N THR A 123 -2.11 11.66 16.51
CA THR A 123 -2.30 13.06 16.91
C THR A 123 -3.74 13.51 16.78
N CYS A 124 -4.42 13.19 15.67
CA CYS A 124 -5.84 13.53 15.49
C CYS A 124 -6.70 12.88 16.58
N LYS A 125 -6.45 11.61 16.90
CA LYS A 125 -7.13 10.89 17.98
C LYS A 125 -6.89 11.57 19.33
N PHE A 126 -5.64 11.93 19.65
CA PHE A 126 -5.30 12.63 20.88
C PHE A 126 -5.99 14.00 20.99
N LEU A 127 -6.05 14.76 19.90
CA LEU A 127 -6.71 16.06 19.84
C LEU A 127 -8.24 15.98 19.70
N ASN A 128 -8.80 14.76 19.64
CA ASN A 128 -10.22 14.51 19.41
C ASN A 128 -10.77 15.19 18.14
N ILE A 129 -10.00 15.17 17.04
CA ILE A 129 -10.41 15.67 15.73
C ILE A 129 -10.49 14.54 14.71
N ALA A 130 -11.39 14.67 13.74
CA ALA A 130 -11.52 13.70 12.67
C ALA A 130 -10.27 13.72 11.74
N PRO A 131 -9.57 12.59 11.57
CA PRO A 131 -8.42 12.51 10.67
C PRO A 131 -8.93 12.44 9.21
N THR A 132 -8.93 13.57 8.51
CA THR A 132 -9.44 13.65 7.13
C THR A 132 -8.32 13.71 6.09
N LEU A 133 -8.61 13.25 4.87
CA LEU A 133 -7.70 13.35 3.72
C LEU A 133 -7.26 14.80 3.46
N LYS A 134 -8.21 15.75 3.53
CA LYS A 134 -7.94 17.18 3.33
C LYS A 134 -6.99 17.73 4.39
N LEU A 135 -7.19 17.37 5.67
CA LEU A 135 -6.34 17.82 6.76
C LEU A 135 -4.94 17.18 6.67
N PHE A 136 -4.86 15.91 6.29
CA PHE A 136 -3.58 15.24 6.03
C PHE A 136 -2.78 15.97 4.95
N PHE A 137 -3.37 16.24 3.78
CA PHE A 137 -2.69 16.98 2.72
C PHE A 137 -2.55 18.50 2.97
N HIS A 138 -3.19 19.02 4.01
CA HIS A 138 -2.87 20.34 4.54
C HIS A 138 -1.57 20.31 5.34
N ALA A 139 -1.31 19.26 6.11
CA ALA A 139 -0.10 19.11 6.92
C ALA A 139 1.11 18.61 6.11
N PHE A 140 0.89 17.73 5.13
CA PHE A 140 1.92 17.06 4.35
C PHE A 140 1.71 17.27 2.86
N PHE A 141 2.78 17.35 2.09
CA PHE A 141 2.73 17.42 0.63
C PHE A 141 3.62 16.36 0.00
N LEU A 142 3.33 16.05 -1.26
CA LEU A 142 4.06 15.02 -2.00
C LEU A 142 5.49 15.48 -2.30
N GLN A 143 6.44 14.60 -2.02
CA GLN A 143 7.82 14.71 -2.42
C GLN A 143 8.17 13.52 -3.33
N ARG A 144 8.56 13.82 -4.56
CA ARG A 144 9.14 12.80 -5.45
C ARG A 144 10.56 12.51 -4.96
N SER A 145 10.85 11.24 -4.65
CA SER A 145 12.21 10.81 -4.39
C SER A 145 12.89 10.45 -5.72
N CYS A 146 14.12 10.92 -5.91
CA CYS A 146 14.97 10.45 -7.02
C CYS A 146 15.75 9.21 -6.53
N PRO A 147 15.90 8.16 -7.36
CA PRO A 147 16.70 6.98 -7.02
C PRO A 147 18.16 7.36 -6.70
N LYS A 148 18.82 6.55 -5.86
CA LYS A 148 20.21 6.82 -5.45
C LYS A 148 21.15 6.43 -6.59
N GLY A 149 21.91 7.39 -7.13
CA GLY A 149 22.90 7.16 -8.20
C GLY A 149 22.50 7.69 -9.58
N GLU A 150 21.22 7.99 -9.80
CA GLU A 150 20.82 8.90 -10.87
C GLU A 150 21.13 10.31 -10.38
N LYS A 151 22.01 11.04 -11.09
CA LYS A 151 22.35 12.43 -10.72
C LYS A 151 21.03 13.15 -10.46
N ALA A 152 20.86 13.66 -9.23
CA ALA A 152 19.87 14.68 -8.95
C ALA A 152 20.18 15.87 -9.87
N LYS A 153 19.62 15.86 -11.09
CA LYS A 153 19.38 17.10 -11.83
C LYS A 153 18.27 17.79 -11.06
N GLY A 154 18.71 18.42 -9.98
CA GLY A 154 17.89 19.20 -9.09
C GLY A 154 17.13 20.24 -9.89
N LYS A 155 15.90 20.48 -9.43
CA LYS A 155 14.80 21.20 -10.09
C LYS A 155 14.14 20.35 -11.17
N ALA A 156 12.87 20.01 -10.89
CA ALA A 156 11.90 19.83 -11.96
C ALA A 156 12.17 20.88 -13.03
N SER A 157 12.40 20.45 -14.27
CA SER A 157 12.34 21.37 -15.39
C SER A 157 11.02 22.14 -15.23
N LYS A 158 11.07 23.47 -15.33
CA LYS A 158 9.86 24.30 -15.36
C LYS A 158 8.91 23.88 -16.51
N SER A 159 9.34 23.00 -17.41
CA SER A 159 8.57 22.43 -18.51
C SER A 159 7.79 21.15 -18.18
N GLY A 160 7.99 20.51 -17.02
CA GLY A 160 7.25 19.27 -16.69
C GLY A 160 7.58 18.06 -17.56
N GLU A 161 8.59 18.16 -18.44
CA GLU A 161 9.04 17.06 -19.28
C GLU A 161 9.74 15.99 -18.44
N VAL A 162 9.14 14.81 -18.38
CA VAL A 162 9.77 13.60 -17.87
C VAL A 162 10.80 13.15 -18.89
N LEU A 163 12.08 13.17 -18.52
CA LEU A 163 13.14 12.63 -19.37
C LEU A 163 12.89 11.14 -19.59
N GLU A 164 12.80 10.75 -20.86
CA GLU A 164 12.67 9.37 -21.30
C GLU A 164 13.79 8.51 -20.66
N GLY A 165 13.40 7.49 -19.89
CA GLY A 165 14.31 6.66 -19.09
C GLY A 165 14.47 7.03 -17.61
N SER A 166 13.80 8.07 -17.10
CA SER A 166 13.82 8.40 -15.66
C SER A 166 13.11 7.34 -14.83
N ARG A 167 13.77 6.84 -13.79
CA ARG A 167 13.17 5.90 -12.82
C ARG A 167 12.71 6.63 -11.57
N PHE A 168 11.67 6.10 -10.93
CA PHE A 168 11.07 6.68 -9.75
C PHE A 168 11.21 5.74 -8.55
N GLY A 169 11.66 6.31 -7.43
CA GLY A 169 11.71 5.62 -6.15
C GLY A 169 10.37 5.65 -5.43
N TRP A 170 10.42 5.39 -4.11
CA TRP A 170 9.25 5.48 -3.25
C TRP A 170 8.61 6.87 -3.28
N VAL A 171 7.30 6.89 -3.19
CA VAL A 171 6.53 8.10 -2.95
C VAL A 171 6.77 8.53 -1.51
N SER A 172 7.16 9.79 -1.33
CA SER A 172 7.43 10.35 -0.01
C SER A 172 6.54 11.54 0.30
N PHE A 173 6.30 11.80 1.57
CA PHE A 173 5.72 13.04 2.06
C PHE A 173 6.79 13.94 2.66
N ARG A 174 6.56 15.24 2.51
CA ARG A 174 7.25 16.27 3.25
C ARG A 174 6.26 17.03 4.10
N GLN A 175 6.64 17.34 5.33
CA GLN A 175 5.80 18.11 6.23
C GLN A 175 5.87 19.60 5.85
N ARG A 176 4.73 20.30 5.83
CA ARG A 176 4.70 21.76 5.59
C ARG A 176 5.30 22.52 6.75
N ARG A 177 5.02 22.06 7.96
CA ARG A 177 5.67 22.47 9.20
C ARG A 177 6.31 21.23 9.80
N SER A 178 7.43 21.40 10.49
CA SER A 178 8.17 20.32 11.15
C SER A 178 7.42 19.86 12.42
N LEU A 179 6.24 19.27 12.20
CA LEU A 179 5.31 18.80 13.24
C LEU A 179 5.83 17.53 13.91
N PHE A 180 6.54 16.70 13.15
CA PHE A 180 7.03 15.40 13.57
C PHE A 180 8.54 15.26 13.32
N ARG A 181 9.35 16.10 14.00
CA ARG A 181 10.83 16.07 13.89
C ARG A 181 11.43 14.71 14.19
N MET A 182 10.84 14.00 15.14
CA MET A 182 11.27 12.67 15.56
C MET A 182 11.23 11.61 14.45
N TYR A 183 10.56 11.87 13.32
CA TYR A 183 10.51 10.97 12.15
C TYR A 183 11.20 11.57 10.91
N GLU A 184 12.00 12.63 11.07
CA GLU A 184 12.79 13.19 9.97
C GLU A 184 13.99 12.30 9.60
N ASP A 185 14.48 11.51 10.55
CA ASP A 185 15.55 10.54 10.29
C ASP A 185 15.09 9.46 9.30
N SER A 186 15.92 9.23 8.28
CA SER A 186 15.61 8.24 7.26
C SER A 186 15.65 6.84 7.87
N ILE A 187 14.53 6.13 7.79
CA ILE A 187 14.48 4.69 8.04
C ILE A 187 15.37 3.98 7.01
N ARG A 188 16.19 3.04 7.47
CA ARG A 188 17.13 2.24 6.67
C ARG A 188 16.91 0.75 6.92
N GLY A 189 17.49 -0.12 6.08
CA GLY A 189 17.47 -1.57 6.28
C GLY A 189 16.12 -2.26 6.03
N PHE A 190 15.10 -1.53 5.58
CA PHE A 190 13.76 -2.10 5.37
C PHE A 190 13.58 -2.80 4.01
N LYS A 191 14.41 -2.45 3.01
CA LYS A 191 14.14 -2.77 1.58
C LYS A 191 14.10 -4.27 1.28
N GLU A 192 14.88 -5.05 2.01
CA GLU A 192 14.94 -6.52 1.89
C GLU A 192 13.97 -7.24 2.83
N ARG A 193 13.25 -6.51 3.69
CA ARG A 193 12.34 -7.07 4.71
C ARG A 193 10.90 -6.85 4.31
N TYR A 194 10.42 -7.68 3.38
CA TYR A 194 9.04 -7.60 2.90
C TYR A 194 8.43 -8.99 2.65
N TYR A 195 7.12 -9.06 2.81
CA TYR A 195 6.28 -10.19 2.44
C TYR A 195 4.99 -9.65 1.82
N ALA A 196 4.05 -10.53 1.48
CA ALA A 196 2.73 -10.11 1.05
C ALA A 196 1.67 -10.54 2.07
N VAL A 197 0.57 -9.79 2.11
CA VAL A 197 -0.63 -10.14 2.87
C VAL A 197 -1.78 -10.34 1.89
N ARG A 198 -2.65 -11.32 2.16
CA ARG A 198 -3.80 -11.61 1.31
C ARG A 198 -5.03 -11.92 2.16
N PRO A 199 -6.21 -11.39 1.82
CA PRO A 199 -7.43 -11.79 2.50
C PRO A 199 -7.80 -13.25 2.19
N ILE A 200 -8.24 -13.98 3.22
CA ILE A 200 -8.64 -15.39 3.14
C ILE A 200 -10.12 -15.62 3.47
N THR A 201 -10.82 -14.61 3.98
CA THR A 201 -12.26 -14.65 4.29
C THR A 201 -13.02 -13.61 3.50
N SER A 202 -14.34 -13.80 3.32
CA SER A 202 -15.22 -12.81 2.70
C SER A 202 -15.15 -11.45 3.40
N GLU A 203 -15.03 -11.44 4.73
CA GLU A 203 -14.82 -10.21 5.52
C GLU A 203 -13.47 -9.54 5.20
N GLY A 204 -12.39 -10.30 5.03
CA GLY A 204 -11.12 -9.77 4.53
C GLY A 204 -11.25 -9.14 3.14
N TRP A 205 -11.98 -9.81 2.24
CA TRP A 205 -12.22 -9.35 0.87
C TRP A 205 -13.06 -8.07 0.80
N LYS A 206 -14.07 -7.92 1.67
CA LYS A 206 -14.84 -6.67 1.83
C LYS A 206 -13.93 -5.46 2.03
N HIS A 207 -12.89 -5.59 2.85
CA HIS A 207 -12.00 -4.46 3.14
C HIS A 207 -11.02 -4.09 2.01
N VAL A 208 -10.77 -5.01 1.06
CA VAL A 208 -9.85 -4.79 -0.06
C VAL A 208 -10.58 -4.38 -1.33
N CYS A 209 -11.62 -5.14 -1.69
CA CYS A 209 -12.32 -4.98 -2.95
C CYS A 209 -13.55 -4.09 -2.79
N TYR A 210 -14.27 -4.13 -1.68
CA TYR A 210 -15.61 -3.56 -1.63
C TYR A 210 -15.68 -2.31 -0.74
N ARG A 211 -15.77 -1.13 -1.35
CA ARG A 211 -16.01 0.11 -0.58
C ARG A 211 -17.31 0.78 -0.97
N GLY A 212 -18.37 0.25 -0.36
CA GLY A 212 -19.71 0.82 -0.35
C GLY A 212 -20.45 0.64 -1.67
N ALA A 213 -21.71 1.07 -1.64
CA ALA A 213 -22.59 1.04 -2.79
C ALA A 213 -22.02 1.86 -3.95
N LYS A 214 -21.94 1.23 -5.13
CA LYS A 214 -21.67 1.87 -6.41
C LYS A 214 -22.70 2.96 -6.62
N ARG A 215 -22.22 4.16 -6.94
CA ARG A 215 -23.07 5.29 -7.28
C ARG A 215 -23.00 5.56 -8.77
N ASP A 216 -24.14 5.87 -9.38
CA ASP A 216 -24.21 6.28 -10.77
C ASP A 216 -23.75 7.74 -10.95
N ALA A 217 -23.84 8.26 -12.19
CA ALA A 217 -23.46 9.64 -12.50
C ALA A 217 -24.29 10.71 -11.77
N ARG A 218 -25.44 10.34 -11.19
CA ARG A 218 -26.33 11.21 -10.43
C ARG A 218 -26.10 11.09 -8.92
N GLY A 219 -25.22 10.17 -8.49
CA GLY A 219 -24.92 9.92 -7.09
C GLY A 219 -25.82 8.88 -6.42
N GLU A 220 -26.71 8.21 -7.18
CA GLU A 220 -27.67 7.23 -6.68
C GLU A 220 -27.06 5.83 -6.58
N ILE A 221 -27.48 5.06 -5.57
CA ILE A 221 -26.99 3.69 -5.35
C ILE A 221 -27.45 2.77 -6.47
N VAL A 222 -26.50 2.22 -7.21
CA VAL A 222 -26.71 1.16 -8.19
C VAL A 222 -27.06 -0.13 -7.45
N ARG A 223 -28.17 -0.76 -7.84
CA ARG A 223 -28.65 -2.01 -7.27
C ARG A 223 -28.61 -3.13 -8.31
N ASP A 224 -28.38 -4.35 -7.85
CA ASP A 224 -28.41 -5.55 -8.69
C ASP A 224 -29.87 -6.02 -8.93
N PRO A 225 -30.10 -7.06 -9.77
CA PRO A 225 -31.45 -7.58 -10.01
C PRO A 225 -32.18 -8.12 -8.77
N SER A 226 -31.46 -8.40 -7.67
CA SER A 226 -32.05 -8.81 -6.39
C SER A 226 -32.41 -7.63 -5.48
N GLY A 227 -32.05 -6.41 -5.87
CA GLY A 227 -32.29 -5.19 -5.10
C GLY A 227 -31.19 -4.87 -4.09
N ALA A 228 -30.14 -5.68 -3.99
CA ALA A 228 -28.97 -5.41 -3.17
C ALA A 228 -28.11 -4.30 -3.80
N ALA A 229 -27.45 -3.49 -2.98
CA ALA A 229 -26.54 -2.48 -3.49
C ALA A 229 -25.34 -3.15 -4.17
N VAL A 230 -25.06 -2.80 -5.43
CA VAL A 230 -23.86 -3.26 -6.12
C VAL A 230 -22.67 -2.62 -5.42
N GLU A 231 -21.81 -3.40 -4.80
CA GLU A 231 -20.61 -2.86 -4.15
C GLU A 231 -19.57 -2.47 -5.21
N VAL A 232 -18.86 -1.36 -4.99
CA VAL A 232 -17.78 -0.98 -5.89
C VAL A 232 -16.58 -1.89 -5.66
N ASP A 233 -16.24 -2.69 -6.67
CA ASP A 233 -15.01 -3.46 -6.75
C ASP A 233 -13.82 -2.55 -7.10
N TYR A 234 -12.97 -2.32 -6.10
CA TYR A 234 -11.68 -1.64 -6.18
C TYR A 234 -10.53 -2.64 -6.10
N GLY A 235 -10.71 -3.88 -6.54
CA GLY A 235 -9.74 -4.96 -6.50
C GLY A 235 -8.50 -4.74 -7.37
N THR A 236 -7.83 -3.61 -7.24
CA THR A 236 -6.46 -3.33 -7.66
C THR A 236 -5.95 -2.12 -6.86
N PHE A 237 -5.02 -2.36 -5.94
CA PHE A 237 -4.00 -1.32 -5.71
C PHE A 237 -3.12 -1.35 -6.97
N PRO A 238 -3.15 -0.31 -7.81
CA PRO A 238 -2.34 -0.33 -9.03
C PRO A 238 -0.88 -0.43 -8.63
N PHE A 239 -0.17 -1.39 -9.21
CA PHE A 239 1.28 -1.29 -9.30
C PHE A 239 1.63 -0.51 -10.56
#